data_AF-A0A061DLI5-F1
#
_entry.id   AF-A0A061DLI5-F1
#
_cell.length_a   1.000
_cell.length_b   1.000
_cell.length_c   1.000
_cell.angle_alpha   90.00
_cell.angle_beta   90.00
_cell.angle_gamma   90.00
#
_symmetry.space_group_name_H-M   'P 1'
#
loop_
_entity.id
_entity.type
_entity.pdbx_description
1 polymer ?
#
loop_
_entity_poly.entity_id
_entity_poly.type
_entity_poly.pdbx_seq_one_letter_code
_entity_poly.pdbx_strand_id
1 'polypeptide(L)'
;MDQLIHVEKSTKGRDLSPVTDKLWKNFYELQFGRASTNLVIERMKLKKVSFRWRQLYEAKLKDVQEAENKAIDRLKQLYKKEDARKQSRQVQLCTKVPPSSKRSFFAGSGPGYNLSYVKSNIMKKAKIDLMKSQEVKNLAAMKKKAVQTHHRGTTITKSSGLCGKNSASSSKLAKPLDRRF
;
A
#
# COMPACT_ATOMS: atom_id res chain seq x y z
N MET A 1 27.74 20.81 43.17
CA MET A 1 28.54 20.26 42.05
C MET A 1 29.21 21.36 41.27
N ASP A 2 28.44 22.28 40.69
CA ASP A 2 28.90 23.26 39.70
C ASP A 2 30.06 24.14 40.17
N GLN A 3 30.12 24.48 41.47
CA GLN A 3 31.26 25.17 42.07
C GLN A 3 32.57 24.37 41.97
N LEU A 4 32.57 23.05 42.25
CA LEU A 4 33.77 22.21 42.12
C LEU A 4 34.20 22.07 40.65
N ILE A 5 33.22 21.87 39.76
CA ILE A 5 33.44 21.83 38.30
C ILE A 5 34.01 23.15 37.80
N HIS A 6 33.50 24.27 38.30
CA HIS A 6 33.96 25.61 37.94
C HIS A 6 35.38 25.86 38.43
N VAL A 7 35.68 25.59 39.70
CA VAL A 7 37.04 25.75 40.26
C VAL A 7 38.06 24.96 39.43
N GLU A 8 37.78 23.68 39.14
CA GLU A 8 38.69 22.84 38.36
C GLU A 8 38.83 23.27 36.88
N LYS A 9 37.79 23.85 36.27
CA LYS A 9 37.86 24.44 34.92
C LYS A 9 38.58 25.79 34.89
N SER A 10 38.53 26.55 35.99
CA SER A 10 39.13 27.87 36.12
C SER A 10 40.63 27.79 36.46
N THR A 11 41.07 26.79 37.23
CA THR A 11 42.49 26.55 37.52
C THR A 11 43.22 25.82 36.40
N LYS A 12 43.30 26.44 35.21
CA LYS A 12 44.13 25.94 34.10
C LYS A 12 45.62 26.11 34.44
N GLY A 13 46.37 25.01 34.46
CA GLY A 13 47.82 25.02 34.69
C GLY A 13 48.29 24.73 36.13
N ARG A 14 47.38 24.41 37.07
CA ARG A 14 47.74 23.84 38.38
C ARG A 14 46.90 22.60 38.67
N ASP A 15 47.56 21.46 38.90
CA ASP A 15 46.90 20.18 39.16
C ASP A 15 46.36 20.10 40.59
N LEU A 16 45.13 20.60 40.80
CA LEU A 16 44.38 20.42 42.05
C LEU A 16 43.88 18.98 42.28
N SER A 17 44.18 18.07 41.34
CA SER A 17 43.73 16.67 41.34
C SER A 17 43.89 15.93 42.69
N PRO A 18 44.97 16.06 43.47
CA PRO A 18 45.11 15.33 44.74
C PRO A 18 44.06 15.74 45.80
N VAL A 19 43.57 16.97 45.72
CA VAL A 19 42.55 17.53 46.61
C VAL A 19 41.15 17.27 46.04
N THR A 20 40.95 17.53 44.74
CA THR A 20 39.63 17.38 44.11
C THR A 20 39.20 15.93 43.97
N ASP A 21 40.11 14.97 43.77
CA ASP A 21 39.76 13.56 43.54
C ASP A 21 39.07 12.91 44.75
N LYS A 22 39.46 13.30 45.98
CA LYS A 22 38.76 12.89 47.22
C LYS A 22 37.35 13.47 47.31
N LEU A 23 37.18 14.74 46.92
CA LEU A 23 35.87 15.41 46.87
C LEU A 23 34.98 14.75 45.81
N TRP A 24 35.55 14.44 44.64
CA TRP A 24 34.87 13.76 43.54
C TRP A 24 34.38 12.36 43.94
N LYS A 25 35.17 11.60 44.73
CA LYS A 25 34.71 10.32 45.29
C LYS A 25 33.47 10.50 46.18
N ASN A 26 33.52 11.44 47.14
CA ASN A 26 32.39 11.70 48.04
C ASN A 26 31.14 12.17 47.26
N PHE A 27 31.34 12.97 46.21
CA PHE A 27 30.26 13.43 45.33
C PHE A 27 29.67 12.31 44.46
N TYR A 28 30.49 11.36 43.99
CA TYR A 28 30.01 10.16 43.30
C TYR A 28 29.17 9.29 44.25
N GLU A 29 29.63 9.11 45.49
CA GLU A 29 28.89 8.39 46.54
C GLU A 29 27.54 9.05 46.88
N LEU A 30 27.50 10.38 46.94
CA LEU A 30 26.28 11.14 47.23
C LEU A 30 25.24 11.05 46.11
N GLN A 31 25.67 11.02 44.84
CA GLN A 31 24.76 10.99 43.67
C GLN A 31 24.32 9.57 43.30
N PHE A 32 25.25 8.61 43.31
CA PHE A 32 25.00 7.24 42.81
C PHE A 32 24.99 6.19 43.93
N GLY A 33 25.19 6.58 45.18
CA GLY A 33 25.18 5.70 46.36
C GLY A 33 26.48 4.93 46.59
N ARG A 34 26.62 4.38 47.81
CA ARG A 34 27.75 3.54 48.23
C ARG A 34 27.93 2.29 47.38
N ALA A 35 26.84 1.60 47.03
CA ALA A 35 26.89 0.36 46.27
C ALA A 35 27.55 0.51 44.89
N SER A 36 27.19 1.58 44.16
CA SER A 36 27.80 1.86 42.85
C SER A 36 29.27 2.31 42.97
N THR A 37 29.58 3.08 44.01
CA THR A 37 30.96 3.52 44.34
C THR A 37 31.86 2.32 44.63
N ASN A 38 31.39 1.36 45.43
CA ASN A 38 32.10 0.12 45.74
C ASN A 38 32.31 -0.73 44.49
N LEU A 39 31.27 -0.93 43.66
CA LEU A 39 31.39 -1.64 42.37
C LEU A 39 32.44 -1.02 41.44
N VAL A 40 32.57 0.31 41.42
CA VAL A 40 33.59 1.00 40.62
C VAL A 40 34.99 0.74 41.18
N ILE A 41 35.17 0.78 42.50
CA ILE A 41 36.45 0.45 43.17
C ILE A 41 36.84 -1.02 42.93
N GLU A 42 35.90 -1.95 43.01
CA GLU A 42 36.13 -3.36 42.71
C GLU A 42 36.54 -3.58 41.26
N ARG A 43 35.82 -2.96 40.30
CA ARG A 43 36.18 -3.01 38.87
C ARG A 43 37.58 -2.45 38.59
N MET A 44 37.99 -1.38 39.29
CA MET A 44 39.36 -0.85 39.22
C MET A 44 40.39 -1.83 39.75
N LYS A 45 40.17 -2.39 40.95
CA LYS A 45 41.07 -3.38 41.57
C LYS A 45 41.25 -4.61 40.68
N LEU A 46 40.15 -5.15 40.15
CA LEU A 46 40.16 -6.31 39.25
C LEU A 46 40.94 -6.03 37.95
N LYS A 47 40.75 -4.86 37.35
CA LYS A 47 41.46 -4.45 36.12
C LYS A 47 42.87 -3.92 36.37
N LYS A 48 43.27 -3.72 37.63
CA LYS A 48 44.52 -3.06 38.06
C LYS A 48 44.72 -1.65 37.47
N VAL A 49 43.64 -0.91 37.23
CA VAL A 49 43.69 0.47 36.72
C VAL A 49 43.08 1.45 37.72
N SER A 50 43.76 2.56 37.99
CA SER A 50 43.20 3.72 38.67
C SER A 50 42.75 4.77 37.66
N PHE A 51 41.55 5.32 37.84
CA PHE A 51 41.05 6.47 37.09
C PHE A 51 40.66 7.59 38.05
N ARG A 52 40.74 8.85 37.61
CA ARG A 52 40.28 9.99 38.42
C ARG A 52 38.75 9.93 38.58
N TRP A 53 38.24 10.16 39.79
CA TRP A 53 36.81 10.11 40.10
C TRP A 53 35.96 11.06 39.26
N ARG A 54 36.54 12.20 38.85
CA ARG A 54 35.94 13.14 37.90
C ARG A 54 35.60 12.48 36.56
N GLN A 55 36.51 11.68 35.99
CA GLN A 55 36.31 11.04 34.69
C GLN A 55 35.23 9.97 34.76
N LEU A 56 35.16 9.24 35.87
CA LEU A 56 34.11 8.26 36.15
C LEU A 56 32.74 8.92 36.28
N TYR A 57 32.68 10.07 36.96
CA TYR A 57 31.47 10.87 37.11
C TYR A 57 30.97 11.37 35.74
N GLU A 58 31.87 11.98 34.94
CA GLU A 58 31.55 12.44 33.57
C GLU A 58 31.08 11.30 32.66
N ALA A 59 31.73 10.12 32.71
CA ALA A 59 31.31 8.94 31.96
C ALA A 59 29.94 8.42 32.44
N LYS A 60 29.74 8.33 33.75
CA LYS A 60 28.49 7.83 34.33
C LYS A 60 27.30 8.75 34.04
N LEU A 61 27.53 10.06 34.00
CA LEU A 61 26.53 11.04 33.63
C LEU A 61 26.09 10.87 32.15
N LYS A 62 27.03 10.59 31.25
CA LYS A 62 26.71 10.27 29.84
C LYS A 62 25.91 8.97 29.71
N ASP A 63 26.28 7.91 30.43
CA ASP A 63 25.52 6.64 30.45
C ASP A 63 24.05 6.86 30.86
N VAL A 64 23.82 7.69 31.89
CA VAL A 64 22.48 8.02 32.39
C VAL A 64 21.71 8.86 31.37
N GLN A 65 22.32 9.92 30.82
CA GLN A 65 21.69 10.77 29.81
C GLN A 65 21.35 9.99 28.52
N GLU A 66 22.19 9.04 28.12
CA GLU A 66 21.87 8.12 27.02
C GLU A 66 20.68 7.21 27.33
N ALA A 67 20.58 6.68 28.55
CA ALA A 67 19.45 5.84 28.98
C ALA A 67 18.14 6.64 29.02
N GLU A 68 18.18 7.88 29.51
CA GLU A 68 17.07 8.83 29.51
C GLU A 68 16.62 9.15 28.08
N ASN A 69 17.54 9.54 27.19
CA ASN A 69 17.23 9.80 25.79
C ASN A 69 16.60 8.58 25.10
N LYS A 70 17.14 7.37 25.32
CA LYS A 70 16.57 6.11 24.79
C LYS A 70 15.16 5.85 25.34
N ALA A 71 14.85 6.24 26.58
CA ALA A 71 13.51 6.12 27.15
C ALA A 71 12.54 7.17 26.56
N ILE A 72 12.98 8.42 26.40
CA ILE A 72 12.22 9.51 25.78
C ILE A 72 11.88 9.18 24.32
N ASP A 73 12.83 8.66 23.55
CA ASP A 73 12.59 8.27 22.16
C ASP A 73 11.60 7.11 22.04
N ARG A 74 11.66 6.11 22.94
CA ARG A 74 10.64 5.04 23.02
C ARG A 74 9.26 5.61 23.30
N LEU A 75 9.14 6.53 24.27
CA LEU A 75 7.87 7.18 24.58
C LEU A 75 7.32 7.97 23.37
N LYS A 76 8.18 8.74 22.70
CA LYS A 76 7.86 9.50 21.48
C LYS A 76 7.41 8.61 20.33
N GLN A 77 8.00 7.42 20.16
CA GLN A 77 7.56 6.43 19.18
C GLN A 77 6.18 5.85 19.53
N LEU A 78 5.89 5.57 20.81
CA LEU A 78 4.59 5.08 21.25
C LEU A 78 3.47 6.10 20.99
N TYR A 79 3.68 7.37 21.32
CA TYR A 79 2.73 8.45 21.00
C TYR A 79 2.46 8.54 19.50
N LYS A 80 3.51 8.63 18.66
CA LYS A 80 3.37 8.65 17.20
C LYS A 80 2.58 7.45 16.65
N LYS A 81 2.82 6.26 17.19
CA LYS A 81 2.11 5.02 16.79
C LYS A 81 0.63 5.08 17.16
N GLU A 82 0.31 5.58 18.35
CA GLU A 82 -1.08 5.70 18.82
C GLU A 82 -1.84 6.82 18.09
N ASP A 83 -1.19 7.93 17.78
CA ASP A 83 -1.77 8.99 16.96
C ASP A 83 -2.00 8.52 15.53
N ALA A 84 -1.06 7.79 14.92
CA ALA A 84 -1.28 7.15 13.62
C ALA A 84 -2.45 6.13 13.66
N ARG A 85 -2.63 5.41 14.78
CA ARG A 85 -3.78 4.50 15.01
C ARG A 85 -5.11 5.23 15.13
N LYS A 86 -5.13 6.45 15.64
CA LYS A 86 -6.32 7.31 15.69
C LYS A 86 -6.61 7.92 14.31
N GLN A 87 -5.58 8.45 13.65
CA GLN A 87 -5.68 9.04 12.32
C GLN A 87 -6.14 8.04 11.24
N SER A 88 -5.71 6.77 11.30
CA SER A 88 -6.17 5.73 10.38
C SER A 88 -7.63 5.30 10.60
N ARG A 89 -8.18 5.57 11.80
CA ARG A 89 -9.61 5.37 12.12
C ARG A 89 -10.46 6.61 11.83
N GLN A 90 -9.84 7.77 11.61
CA GLN A 90 -10.55 9.00 11.28
C GLN A 90 -11.02 8.94 9.82
N VAL A 91 -12.30 9.21 9.59
CA VAL A 91 -12.85 9.28 8.24
C VAL A 91 -12.23 10.45 7.50
N GLN A 92 -11.32 10.15 6.57
CA GLN A 92 -10.79 11.17 5.67
C GLN A 92 -11.90 11.60 4.70
N LEU A 93 -12.21 12.89 4.69
CA LEU A 93 -13.00 13.49 3.63
C LEU A 93 -12.24 13.33 2.32
N CYS A 94 -12.62 12.32 1.54
CA CYS A 94 -12.11 12.14 0.18
C CYS A 94 -12.61 13.31 -0.67
N THR A 95 -11.78 14.35 -0.79
CA THR A 95 -11.93 15.40 -1.79
C THR A 95 -11.70 14.76 -3.15
N LYS A 96 -12.75 14.12 -3.68
CA LYS A 96 -12.90 13.84 -5.11
C LYS A 96 -13.01 15.18 -5.84
N VAL A 97 -11.89 15.90 -5.93
CA VAL A 97 -11.60 16.68 -7.12
C VAL A 97 -11.52 15.62 -8.23
N PRO A 98 -12.46 15.58 -9.18
CA PRO A 98 -12.36 14.66 -10.30
C PRO A 98 -11.02 14.92 -10.98
N PRO A 99 -10.30 13.87 -11.46
CA PRO A 99 -9.00 14.07 -12.10
C PRO A 99 -9.14 15.12 -13.20
N SER A 100 -8.39 16.23 -13.11
CA SER A 100 -8.49 17.37 -14.04
C SER A 100 -8.06 17.04 -15.49
N SER A 101 -7.60 15.81 -15.72
CA SER A 101 -7.55 15.22 -17.05
C SER A 101 -8.98 14.96 -17.54
N LYS A 102 -9.30 15.42 -18.76
CA LYS A 102 -10.49 15.00 -19.53
C LYS A 102 -10.40 13.51 -19.89
N ARG A 103 -10.41 12.63 -18.89
CA ARG A 103 -10.46 11.18 -19.06
C ARG A 103 -11.83 10.86 -19.62
N SER A 104 -11.86 10.48 -20.89
CA SER A 104 -13.06 10.01 -21.55
C SER A 104 -13.70 8.92 -20.68
N PHE A 105 -14.99 9.11 -20.37
CA PHE A 105 -15.78 8.03 -19.80
C PHE A 105 -15.72 6.87 -20.81
N PHE A 106 -15.24 5.70 -20.39
CA PHE A 106 -15.28 4.47 -21.20
C PHE A 106 -16.71 3.87 -21.29
N ALA A 107 -17.73 4.75 -21.29
CA ALA A 107 -19.11 4.46 -21.57
C ALA A 107 -19.39 4.78 -23.05
N GLY A 108 -19.03 3.85 -23.93
CA GLY A 108 -19.54 3.86 -25.31
C GLY A 108 -18.57 4.26 -26.44
N SER A 109 -17.39 3.64 -26.52
CA SER A 109 -16.74 3.43 -27.82
C SER A 109 -15.87 2.16 -27.83
N GLY A 110 -16.54 1.02 -27.65
CA GLY A 110 -16.01 -0.28 -28.09
C GLY A 110 -16.47 -0.57 -29.53
N PRO A 111 -15.84 -1.52 -30.26
CA PRO A 111 -16.06 -1.71 -31.70
C PRO A 111 -17.54 -1.72 -32.10
N GLY A 112 -17.90 -0.77 -32.96
CA GLY A 112 -19.28 -0.35 -33.19
C GLY A 112 -20.16 -1.42 -33.82
N TYR A 113 -20.91 -2.13 -32.99
CA TYR A 113 -22.12 -2.82 -33.42
C TYR A 113 -23.20 -1.77 -33.69
N ASN A 114 -23.69 -1.66 -34.92
CA ASN A 114 -24.73 -0.70 -35.29
C ASN A 114 -26.08 -1.11 -34.65
N LEU A 115 -26.36 -0.55 -33.46
CA LEU A 115 -27.55 -0.82 -32.64
C LEU A 115 -28.50 0.39 -32.51
N SER A 116 -28.35 1.38 -33.39
CA SER A 116 -29.12 2.64 -33.41
C SER A 116 -30.64 2.44 -33.47
N TYR A 117 -31.12 1.34 -34.06
CA TYR A 117 -32.54 1.01 -34.22
C TYR A 117 -33.17 0.26 -33.04
N VAL A 118 -32.41 -0.08 -31.99
CA VAL A 118 -32.89 -0.86 -30.84
C VAL A 118 -33.23 0.07 -29.69
N LYS A 119 -34.54 0.25 -29.39
CA LYS A 119 -35.00 1.28 -28.45
C LYS A 119 -34.68 1.02 -26.96
N SER A 120 -34.64 -0.23 -26.49
CA SER A 120 -34.46 -0.55 -25.05
C SER A 120 -33.08 -1.11 -24.70
N ASN A 121 -32.55 -0.74 -23.53
CA ASN A 121 -31.21 -1.16 -23.08
C ASN A 121 -31.06 -2.68 -22.91
N ILE A 122 -32.11 -3.37 -22.46
CA ILE A 122 -32.14 -4.84 -22.35
C ILE A 122 -31.98 -5.49 -23.72
N MET A 123 -32.74 -5.03 -24.73
CA MET A 123 -32.66 -5.56 -26.09
C MET A 123 -31.32 -5.20 -26.76
N LYS A 124 -30.71 -4.06 -26.43
CA LYS A 124 -29.34 -3.74 -26.84
C LYS A 124 -28.36 -4.78 -26.29
N LYS A 125 -28.37 -5.04 -24.98
CA LYS A 125 -27.49 -6.02 -24.32
C LYS A 125 -27.67 -7.43 -24.92
N ALA A 126 -28.90 -7.94 -24.96
CA ALA A 126 -29.20 -9.27 -25.50
C ALA A 126 -28.70 -9.46 -26.94
N LYS A 127 -28.81 -8.42 -27.78
CA LYS A 127 -28.31 -8.46 -29.16
C LYS A 127 -26.78 -8.44 -29.26
N ILE A 128 -26.10 -7.71 -28.38
CA ILE A 128 -24.63 -7.71 -28.29
C ILE A 128 -24.14 -9.09 -27.86
N ASP A 129 -24.78 -9.67 -26.84
CA ASP A 129 -24.41 -10.97 -26.29
C ASP A 129 -24.67 -12.09 -27.33
N LEU A 130 -25.77 -12.03 -28.09
CA LEU A 130 -26.04 -12.89 -29.24
C LEU A 130 -24.95 -12.76 -30.33
N MET A 131 -24.56 -11.55 -30.72
CA MET A 131 -23.51 -11.34 -31.74
C MET A 131 -22.11 -11.78 -31.26
N LYS A 132 -21.88 -11.83 -29.94
CA LYS A 132 -20.65 -12.34 -29.33
C LYS A 132 -20.69 -13.85 -29.04
N SER A 133 -21.84 -14.50 -29.17
CA SER A 133 -22.03 -15.92 -28.86
C SER A 133 -21.15 -16.82 -29.72
N GLN A 134 -20.86 -18.02 -29.22
CA GLN A 134 -20.06 -18.98 -29.96
C GLN A 134 -20.80 -19.51 -31.20
N GLU A 135 -22.13 -19.61 -31.15
CA GLU A 135 -22.98 -20.04 -32.26
C GLU A 135 -22.87 -19.11 -33.48
N VAL A 136 -22.95 -17.79 -33.27
CA VAL A 136 -22.82 -16.80 -34.35
C VAL A 136 -21.40 -16.80 -34.94
N LYS A 137 -20.37 -16.98 -34.10
CA LYS A 137 -18.98 -17.16 -34.57
C LYS A 137 -18.81 -18.43 -35.40
N ASN A 138 -19.40 -19.55 -34.96
CA ASN A 138 -19.36 -20.82 -35.67
C ASN A 138 -20.09 -20.70 -37.03
N LEU A 139 -21.28 -20.08 -37.08
CA LEU A 139 -22.00 -19.81 -38.34
C LEU A 139 -21.20 -18.91 -39.29
N ALA A 140 -20.54 -17.87 -38.78
CA ALA A 140 -19.68 -17.00 -39.59
C ALA A 140 -18.44 -17.75 -40.13
N ALA A 141 -17.83 -18.64 -39.32
CA ALA A 141 -16.72 -19.48 -39.76
C ALA A 141 -17.15 -20.49 -40.83
N MET A 142 -18.31 -21.14 -40.67
CA MET A 142 -18.89 -22.04 -41.67
C MET A 142 -19.20 -21.32 -42.98
N LYS A 143 -19.78 -20.11 -42.93
CA LYS A 143 -20.00 -19.27 -44.12
C LYS A 143 -18.68 -18.89 -44.82
N LYS A 144 -17.64 -18.52 -44.08
CA LYS A 144 -16.31 -18.23 -44.66
C LYS A 144 -15.69 -19.45 -45.34
N LYS A 145 -15.81 -20.64 -44.73
CA LYS A 145 -15.35 -21.90 -45.34
C LYS A 145 -16.13 -22.22 -46.62
N ALA A 146 -17.46 -22.12 -46.59
CA ALA A 146 -18.32 -22.36 -47.76
C ALA A 146 -17.98 -21.43 -48.93
N VAL A 147 -17.69 -20.15 -48.65
CA VAL A 147 -17.20 -19.21 -49.68
C VAL A 147 -15.85 -19.68 -50.25
N GLN A 148 -14.87 -20.01 -49.40
CA GLN A 148 -13.54 -20.47 -49.83
C GLN A 148 -13.56 -21.79 -50.63
N THR A 149 -14.54 -22.66 -50.40
CA THR A 149 -14.74 -23.89 -51.20
C THR A 149 -15.00 -23.59 -52.68
N HIS A 150 -15.52 -22.42 -53.03
CA HIS A 150 -15.79 -22.01 -54.42
C HIS A 150 -14.63 -21.29 -55.12
N HIS A 151 -13.38 -21.40 -54.63
CA HIS A 151 -12.22 -20.67 -55.18
C HIS A 151 -11.07 -21.55 -55.69
N ARG A 152 -11.23 -22.88 -55.79
CA ARG A 152 -10.16 -23.76 -56.26
C ARG A 152 -10.67 -24.87 -57.19
N GLY A 153 -10.36 -24.73 -58.48
CA GLY A 153 -10.27 -25.84 -59.43
C GLY A 153 -11.57 -26.29 -60.08
N THR A 154 -11.68 -26.09 -61.40
CA THR A 154 -12.70 -26.68 -62.26
C THR A 154 -12.43 -28.18 -62.47
N THR A 155 -13.40 -29.05 -62.16
CA THR A 155 -13.64 -30.26 -62.97
C THR A 155 -15.09 -30.75 -62.87
N ILE A 156 -15.52 -31.41 -63.94
CA ILE A 156 -16.89 -31.78 -64.29
C ILE A 156 -17.40 -32.98 -63.48
N THR A 157 -18.68 -32.95 -63.07
CA THR A 157 -19.64 -34.05 -63.34
C THR A 157 -21.09 -33.68 -62.95
N LYS A 158 -22.04 -34.07 -63.80
CA LYS A 158 -23.48 -34.02 -63.51
C LYS A 158 -23.87 -35.29 -62.75
N SER A 159 -24.82 -35.21 -61.81
CA SER A 159 -26.07 -36.00 -61.88
C SER A 159 -27.08 -35.64 -60.78
N SER A 160 -28.32 -36.02 -61.06
CA SER A 160 -29.55 -35.85 -60.29
C SER A 160 -29.62 -36.65 -58.98
N GLY A 161 -30.41 -36.16 -58.01
CA GLY A 161 -30.88 -36.97 -56.88
C GLY A 161 -31.91 -36.22 -56.02
N LEU A 162 -33.19 -36.60 -56.13
CA LEU A 162 -34.31 -36.02 -55.35
C LEU A 162 -34.56 -36.78 -54.04
N CYS A 163 -35.46 -36.20 -53.22
CA CYS A 163 -36.22 -36.76 -52.09
C CYS A 163 -35.65 -36.46 -50.67
N GLY A 164 -36.42 -35.87 -49.75
CA GLY A 164 -37.75 -35.25 -49.92
C GLY A 164 -38.53 -35.01 -48.62
N LYS A 165 -39.58 -34.17 -48.75
CA LYS A 165 -40.84 -34.14 -47.96
C LYS A 165 -40.71 -33.82 -46.45
N ASN A 166 -41.11 -32.61 -46.02
CA ASN A 166 -42.45 -32.23 -45.48
C ASN A 166 -42.24 -31.71 -44.03
N SER A 167 -43.12 -31.00 -43.31
CA SER A 167 -44.38 -30.23 -43.57
C SER A 167 -44.60 -29.34 -42.32
N ALA A 168 -45.41 -28.27 -42.26
CA ALA A 168 -46.22 -27.50 -43.22
C ALA A 168 -46.35 -26.04 -42.70
N SER A 169 -46.82 -25.11 -43.54
CA SER A 169 -47.03 -23.70 -43.17
C SER A 169 -48.53 -23.36 -43.12
N SER A 170 -48.98 -22.68 -42.06
CA SER A 170 -50.28 -21.99 -41.98
C SER A 170 -50.00 -20.55 -41.52
N SER A 171 -50.05 -19.59 -42.44
CA SER A 171 -51.23 -18.83 -42.89
C SER A 171 -51.62 -17.70 -41.92
N LYS A 172 -51.72 -16.49 -42.47
CA LYS A 172 -51.91 -15.22 -41.75
C LYS A 172 -53.39 -15.02 -41.40
N LEU A 173 -53.67 -14.29 -40.32
CA LEU A 173 -54.88 -13.47 -40.18
C LEU A 173 -54.60 -12.25 -39.29
N ALA A 174 -55.40 -11.19 -39.43
CA ALA A 174 -55.05 -9.83 -39.03
C ALA A 174 -56.03 -9.20 -38.03
N LYS A 175 -55.50 -8.29 -37.19
CA LYS A 175 -56.13 -7.16 -36.46
C LYS A 175 -57.48 -7.37 -35.75
N PRO A 176 -57.62 -6.77 -34.56
CA PRO A 176 -58.68 -5.77 -34.40
C PRO A 176 -58.15 -4.35 -34.09
N LEU A 177 -59.08 -3.40 -34.01
CA LEU A 177 -58.87 -1.94 -34.07
C LEU A 177 -58.56 -1.29 -32.71
N ASP A 178 -57.93 -0.11 -32.78
CA ASP A 178 -57.87 0.87 -31.69
C ASP A 178 -59.27 1.25 -31.19
N ARG A 179 -59.39 1.48 -29.88
CA ARG A 179 -60.44 2.34 -29.30
C ARG A 179 -59.76 3.46 -28.52
N ARG A 180 -59.95 4.70 -28.99
CA ARG A 180 -59.62 5.90 -28.22
C ARG A 180 -60.67 6.07 -27.11
N PHE A 181 -60.22 6.62 -25.99
CA PHE A 181 -60.96 7.62 -25.23
C PHE A 181 -60.26 8.96 -25.44
#